data_AF-A0A1L7SZL5-F1
#
_entry.id   AF-A0A1L7SZL5-F1
#
_cell.length_a   1.000
_cell.length_b   1.000
_cell.length_c   1.000
_cell.angle_alpha   90.00
_cell.angle_beta   90.00
_cell.angle_gamma   90.00
#
_symmetry.space_group_name_H-M   'P 1'
#
loop_
_entity.id
_entity.type
_entity.pdbx_description
1 polymer ?
#
loop_
_entity_poly.entity_id
_entity_poly.type
_entity_poly.pdbx_seq_one_letter_code
_entity_poly.pdbx_strand_id
1 'polypeptide(L)'
;MPSSCKELREALAQCLQESDCVMVERNSAADCLREPLVNTLPLKCRQLKKGFGECKRGMVDMRKRFRGNMPVAYRTMEQAEEGQGYQLYAGRPAFAGGVKKTDGNEPIPQDWREVENEKWKAEQAAMEQQKKK
;
A
#
# COMPACT_ATOMS: atom_id res chain seq x y z
N MET A 1 13.50 -18.57 -8.74
CA MET A 1 13.67 -17.92 -7.42
C MET A 1 12.30 -17.70 -6.81
N PRO A 2 12.08 -17.97 -5.52
CA PRO A 2 10.75 -17.84 -4.90
C PRO A 2 10.24 -16.40 -4.96
N SER A 3 8.91 -16.26 -5.02
CA SER A 3 8.18 -15.01 -5.24
C SER A 3 8.48 -13.94 -4.19
N SER A 4 8.84 -14.32 -2.96
CA SER A 4 8.99 -13.41 -1.82
C SER A 4 10.07 -12.32 -1.99
N CYS A 5 11.11 -12.56 -2.79
CA CYS A 5 12.18 -11.58 -3.05
C CYS A 5 12.25 -11.17 -4.53
N LYS A 6 11.17 -11.35 -5.29
CA LYS A 6 11.13 -11.04 -6.73
C LYS A 6 11.13 -9.52 -6.96
N GLU A 7 10.24 -8.78 -6.31
CA GLU A 7 10.14 -7.32 -6.45
C GLU A 7 11.45 -6.61 -6.08
N LEU A 8 12.10 -7.00 -4.98
CA LEU A 8 13.38 -6.42 -4.59
C LEU A 8 14.51 -6.71 -5.58
N ARG A 9 14.47 -7.86 -6.27
CA ARG A 9 15.44 -8.19 -7.31
C ARG A 9 15.22 -7.34 -8.56
N GLU A 10 13.98 -7.18 -8.96
CA GLU A 10 13.60 -6.37 -10.12
C GLU A 10 13.94 -4.89 -9.88
N ALA A 11 13.58 -4.35 -8.72
CA ALA A 11 13.95 -2.99 -8.33
C ALA A 11 15.47 -2.78 -8.27
N LEU A 12 16.22 -3.76 -7.74
CA LEU A 12 17.68 -3.69 -7.71
C LEU A 12 18.29 -3.75 -9.11
N ALA A 13 17.76 -4.63 -9.98
CA ALA A 13 18.21 -4.73 -11.37
C ALA A 13 17.96 -3.42 -12.12
N GLN A 14 16.79 -2.81 -11.95
CA GLN A 14 16.46 -1.52 -12.55
C GLN A 14 17.38 -0.40 -12.03
N CYS A 15 17.61 -0.34 -10.72
CA CYS A 15 18.53 0.62 -10.12
C CYS A 15 19.96 0.49 -10.67
N LEU A 16 20.43 -0.75 -10.89
CA LEU A 16 21.76 -0.98 -11.47
C LEU A 16 21.82 -0.58 -12.95
N GLN A 17 20.77 -0.81 -13.71
CA GLN A 17 20.68 -0.37 -15.11
C GLN A 17 20.71 1.16 -15.25
N GLU A 18 20.16 1.88 -14.28
CA GLU A 18 20.17 3.35 -14.26
C GLU A 18 21.49 3.94 -13.69
N SER A 19 22.30 3.12 -13.01
CA SER A 19 23.51 3.59 -12.32
C SER A 19 24.74 3.72 -13.21
N ASP A 20 25.58 4.69 -12.89
CA ASP A 20 26.82 4.99 -13.65
C ASP A 20 27.79 3.81 -13.71
N CYS A 21 27.82 2.94 -12.69
CA CYS A 21 28.70 1.76 -12.67
C CYS A 21 28.45 0.81 -13.85
N VAL A 22 27.19 0.66 -14.28
CA VAL A 22 26.82 -0.20 -15.42
C VAL A 22 26.76 0.61 -16.71
N MET A 23 26.20 1.82 -16.67
CA MET A 23 25.98 2.65 -17.86
C MET A 23 27.26 3.30 -18.39
N VAL A 24 28.08 3.85 -17.51
CA VAL A 24 29.29 4.62 -17.86
C VAL A 24 30.52 3.73 -17.79
N GLU A 25 30.73 3.05 -16.66
CA GLU A 25 31.94 2.23 -16.44
C GLU A 25 31.86 0.84 -17.08
N ARG A 26 30.67 0.43 -17.56
CA ARG A 26 30.42 -0.87 -18.22
C ARG A 26 30.84 -2.08 -17.39
N ASN A 27 30.83 -1.95 -16.07
CA ASN A 27 31.07 -3.06 -15.17
C ASN A 27 29.88 -4.03 -15.18
N SER A 28 30.14 -5.30 -14.84
CA SER A 28 29.04 -6.24 -14.65
C SER A 28 28.22 -5.85 -13.42
N ALA A 29 26.90 -6.09 -13.47
CA ALA A 29 26.02 -5.82 -12.33
C ALA A 29 26.48 -6.53 -11.03
N ALA A 30 27.15 -7.68 -11.15
CA ALA A 30 27.72 -8.39 -10.02
C ALA A 30 28.95 -7.68 -9.43
N ASP A 31 29.79 -7.07 -10.27
CA ASP A 31 30.99 -6.36 -9.83
C ASP A 31 30.63 -5.02 -9.18
N CYS A 32 29.60 -4.34 -9.66
CA CYS A 32 29.05 -3.14 -9.00
C CYS A 32 28.56 -3.41 -7.57
N LEU A 33 28.19 -4.66 -7.24
CA LEU A 33 27.74 -5.05 -5.91
C LEU A 33 28.87 -5.51 -4.98
N ARG A 34 30.12 -5.54 -5.44
CA ARG A 34 31.32 -5.86 -4.64
C ARG A 34 32.04 -4.59 -4.19
N GLU A 35 32.76 -4.68 -3.09
CA GLU A 35 33.66 -3.61 -2.67
C GLU A 35 34.84 -3.51 -3.66
N PRO A 36 35.30 -2.29 -4.03
CA PRO A 36 34.94 -0.97 -3.49
C PRO A 36 33.78 -0.23 -4.20
N LEU A 37 33.32 -0.70 -5.36
CA LEU A 37 32.36 0.01 -6.23
C LEU A 37 30.98 0.19 -5.60
N VAL A 38 30.62 -0.62 -4.60
CA VAL A 38 29.36 -0.45 -3.85
C VAL A 38 29.21 0.92 -3.21
N ASN A 39 30.33 1.57 -2.85
CA ASN A 39 30.29 2.85 -2.16
C ASN A 39 30.06 4.02 -3.13
N THR A 40 30.37 3.86 -4.41
CA THR A 40 30.13 4.87 -5.46
C THR A 40 28.68 4.83 -5.97
N LEU A 41 27.96 3.73 -5.73
CA LEU A 41 26.57 3.59 -6.13
C LEU A 41 25.63 4.58 -5.40
N PRO A 42 24.55 5.03 -6.06
CA PRO A 42 23.51 5.85 -5.45
C PRO A 42 22.93 5.22 -4.18
N LEU A 43 22.49 6.08 -3.24
CA LEU A 43 21.89 5.64 -1.98
C LEU A 43 20.70 4.70 -2.18
N LYS A 44 19.89 4.93 -3.23
CA LYS A 44 18.76 4.05 -3.60
C LYS A 44 19.22 2.61 -3.87
N CYS A 45 20.28 2.42 -4.66
CA CYS A 45 20.78 1.08 -4.98
C CYS A 45 21.45 0.42 -3.76
N ARG A 46 22.13 1.18 -2.91
CA ARG A 46 22.70 0.67 -1.65
C ARG A 46 21.62 0.20 -0.67
N GLN A 47 20.50 0.92 -0.56
CA GLN A 47 19.35 0.51 0.24
C GLN A 47 18.71 -0.77 -0.31
N LEU A 48 18.50 -0.84 -1.64
CA LEU A 48 17.97 -2.04 -2.29
C LEU A 48 18.88 -3.26 -2.11
N LYS A 49 20.21 -3.09 -2.16
CA LYS A 49 21.18 -4.15 -1.86
C LYS A 49 21.00 -4.70 -0.44
N LYS A 50 20.86 -3.81 0.55
CA LYS A 50 20.63 -4.21 1.95
C LYS A 50 19.30 -4.95 2.10
N GLY A 51 18.22 -4.40 1.55
CA GLY A 51 16.89 -5.03 1.59
C GLY A 51 16.85 -6.39 0.91
N PHE A 52 17.50 -6.54 -0.25
CA PHE A 52 17.62 -7.83 -0.93
C PHE A 52 18.42 -8.86 -0.12
N GLY A 53 19.50 -8.44 0.54
CA GLY A 53 20.29 -9.27 1.44
C GLY A 53 19.48 -9.76 2.66
N GLU A 54 18.71 -8.87 3.27
CA GLU A 54 17.81 -9.20 4.38
C GLU A 54 16.68 -10.12 3.94
N CYS A 55 16.11 -9.90 2.75
CA CYS A 55 15.08 -10.76 2.17
C CYS A 55 15.61 -12.19 1.95
N LYS A 56 16.80 -12.34 1.37
CA LYS A 56 17.45 -13.65 1.19
C LYS A 56 17.76 -14.32 2.53
N ARG A 57 18.28 -13.58 3.52
CA ARG A 57 18.52 -14.12 4.87
C ARG A 57 17.22 -14.60 5.51
N GLY A 58 16.12 -13.85 5.35
CA GLY A 58 14.81 -14.20 5.88
C GLY A 58 14.21 -15.47 5.28
N MET A 59 14.54 -15.83 4.04
CA MET A 59 14.13 -17.11 3.46
C MET A 59 14.84 -18.31 4.09
N VAL A 60 16.10 -18.15 4.49
CA VAL A 60 16.89 -19.24 5.07
C VAL A 60 16.59 -19.39 6.56
N ASP A 61 16.28 -18.30 7.25
CA ASP A 61 15.96 -18.25 8.68
C ASP A 61 14.67 -19.01 9.04
N MET A 62 14.81 -20.06 9.86
CA MET A 62 13.69 -20.89 10.33
C MET A 62 12.64 -20.11 11.12
N ARG A 63 13.04 -19.07 11.87
CA ARG A 63 12.10 -18.27 12.67
C ARG A 63 11.13 -17.47 11.81
N LYS A 64 11.57 -17.05 10.62
CA LYS A 64 10.77 -16.26 9.67
C LYS A 64 9.92 -17.10 8.71
N ARG A 65 10.11 -18.42 8.68
CA ARG A 65 9.29 -19.33 7.85
C ARG A 65 7.83 -19.39 8.30
N PHE A 66 7.58 -19.36 9.60
CA PHE A 66 6.21 -19.46 10.14
C PHE A 66 5.43 -18.15 10.06
N ARG A 67 6.11 -17.00 10.24
CA ARG A 67 5.48 -15.67 10.19
C ARG A 67 5.43 -15.08 8.78
N GLY A 68 6.08 -15.74 7.82
CA GLY A 68 6.33 -15.20 6.49
C GLY A 68 7.46 -14.17 6.51
N ASN A 69 8.17 -14.07 5.39
CA ASN A 69 9.09 -12.97 5.17
C ASN A 69 8.24 -11.71 4.92
N MET A 70 8.40 -10.68 5.75
CA MET A 70 7.61 -9.45 5.62
C MET A 70 7.85 -8.86 4.21
N PRO A 71 6.79 -8.63 3.41
CA PRO A 71 6.96 -8.02 2.11
C PRO A 71 7.45 -6.59 2.31
N VAL A 72 8.75 -6.36 2.06
CA VAL A 72 9.28 -5.01 1.83
C VAL A 72 8.84 -4.63 0.42
N ALA A 73 7.56 -4.30 0.27
CA ALA A 73 7.01 -3.91 -1.01
C ALA A 73 7.56 -2.52 -1.36
N TYR A 74 8.50 -2.45 -2.29
CA TYR A 74 9.00 -1.16 -2.80
C TYR A 74 7.85 -0.30 -3.35
N ARG A 75 6.87 -0.92 -4.02
CA ARG A 75 5.67 -0.25 -4.54
C ARG A 75 4.79 0.38 -3.45
N THR A 76 4.84 -0.09 -2.21
CA THR A 76 4.02 0.50 -1.14
C THR A 76 4.58 1.82 -0.63
N MET A 77 5.87 2.13 -0.88
CA MET A 77 6.40 3.48 -0.60
C MET A 77 5.87 4.49 -1.62
N GLU A 78 5.94 4.17 -2.92
CA GLU A 78 5.38 5.03 -3.99
C GLU A 78 3.86 5.22 -3.81
N GLN A 79 3.12 4.15 -3.48
CA GLN A 79 1.68 4.26 -3.19
C GLN A 79 1.37 5.01 -1.88
N ALA A 80 2.29 5.01 -0.91
CA ALA A 80 2.15 5.84 0.29
C ALA A 80 2.27 7.33 -0.04
N GLU A 81 3.13 7.70 -0.99
CA GLU A 81 3.25 9.08 -1.49
C GLU A 81 1.98 9.50 -2.26
N GLU A 82 1.32 8.58 -2.96
CA GLU A 82 0.02 8.79 -3.63
C GLU A 82 -1.19 8.83 -2.66
N GLY A 83 -0.96 8.85 -1.34
CA GLY A 83 -2.02 8.99 -0.33
C GLY A 83 -2.78 7.70 -0.02
N GLN A 84 -2.40 6.56 -0.61
CA GLN A 84 -2.89 5.24 -0.22
C GLN A 84 -2.08 4.75 0.98
N GLY A 85 -2.33 5.38 2.14
CA GLY A 85 -1.46 5.30 3.32
C GLY A 85 -1.00 3.89 3.68
N TYR A 86 0.30 3.68 3.76
CA TYR A 86 0.89 2.39 4.13
C TYR A 86 0.67 2.07 5.62
N GLN A 87 0.17 0.86 5.93
CA GLN A 87 0.17 0.34 7.30
C GLN A 87 1.39 -0.55 7.51
N LEU A 88 2.23 -0.18 8.49
CA LEU A 88 3.46 -0.90 8.86
C LEU A 88 3.20 -2.33 9.36
N TYR A 89 1.97 -2.59 9.83
CA TYR A 89 1.48 -3.89 10.28
C TYR A 89 0.35 -4.33 9.35
N ALA A 90 0.38 -5.61 8.95
CA ALA A 90 -0.47 -6.22 7.93
C ALA A 90 -1.97 -5.90 8.07
N GLY A 91 -2.40 -4.79 7.47
CA GLY A 91 -3.77 -4.31 7.49
C GLY A 91 -4.05 -3.41 6.29
N ARG A 92 -5.30 -3.39 5.84
CA ARG A 92 -5.73 -2.43 4.81
C ARG A 92 -5.82 -1.04 5.47
N PRO A 93 -5.35 0.02 4.80
CA PRO A 93 -5.47 1.38 5.31
C PRO A 93 -6.94 1.70 5.56
N ALA A 94 -7.24 2.37 6.69
CA ALA A 94 -8.61 2.72 7.06
C ALA A 94 -9.36 3.49 5.94
N PHE A 95 -8.61 4.20 5.09
CA PHE A 95 -9.14 5.03 4.01
C PHE A 95 -8.99 4.43 2.60
N ALA A 96 -8.45 3.22 2.45
CA ALA A 96 -8.11 2.67 1.13
C ALA A 96 -9.24 1.97 0.37
N GLY A 97 -10.48 1.94 0.89
CA GLY A 97 -11.53 1.20 0.17
C GLY A 97 -12.97 1.44 0.56
N GLY A 98 -13.26 2.16 1.64
CA GLY A 98 -14.64 2.32 2.11
C GLY A 98 -15.07 3.74 2.45
N VAL A 99 -14.14 4.70 2.49
CA VAL A 99 -14.44 6.07 2.92
C VAL A 99 -14.58 6.94 1.68
N LYS A 100 -15.77 7.51 1.47
CA LYS A 100 -15.99 8.54 0.45
C LYS A 100 -15.18 9.78 0.84
N LYS A 101 -14.58 10.45 -0.14
CA LYS A 101 -13.94 11.74 0.08
C LYS A 101 -15.03 12.76 0.41
N THR A 102 -15.00 13.34 1.60
CA THR A 102 -16.01 14.30 2.05
C THR A 102 -15.53 15.73 1.78
N ASP A 103 -16.42 16.57 1.26
CA ASP A 103 -16.14 17.98 0.92
C ASP A 103 -16.46 18.94 2.09
N GLY A 104 -16.80 18.40 3.27
CA GLY A 104 -17.11 19.17 4.48
C GLY A 104 -18.46 19.90 4.48
N ASN A 105 -19.24 19.80 3.40
CA ASN A 105 -20.56 20.41 3.26
C ASN A 105 -21.66 19.38 2.97
N GLU A 106 -21.58 18.22 3.62
CA GLU A 106 -22.56 17.15 3.46
C GLU A 106 -23.76 17.38 4.38
N PRO A 107 -25.01 17.19 3.91
CA PRO A 107 -26.18 17.27 4.76
C PRO A 107 -26.14 16.19 5.83
N ILE A 108 -26.66 16.52 7.01
CA ILE A 108 -26.73 15.60 8.14
C ILE A 108 -27.54 14.36 7.70
N PRO A 109 -27.03 13.13 7.89
CA PRO A 109 -27.77 11.93 7.56
C PRO A 109 -29.07 11.88 8.38
N GLN A 110 -30.20 11.72 7.67
CA GLN A 110 -31.53 11.72 8.28
C GLN A 110 -31.72 10.50 9.19
N ASP A 111 -32.23 10.69 10.41
CA ASP A 111 -32.49 9.58 11.34
C ASP A 111 -33.67 8.74 10.81
N TRP A 112 -33.52 7.42 10.81
CA TRP A 112 -34.55 6.48 10.38
C TRP A 112 -35.86 6.66 11.18
N ARG A 113 -35.76 7.07 12.45
CA ARG A 113 -36.94 7.36 13.30
C ARG A 113 -37.77 8.52 12.79
N GLU A 114 -37.14 9.55 12.25
CA GLU A 114 -37.86 10.71 11.70
C GLU A 114 -38.61 10.32 10.44
N VAL A 115 -37.95 9.55 9.56
CA VAL A 115 -38.54 9.01 8.32
C VAL A 115 -39.75 8.11 8.63
N GLU A 116 -39.64 7.23 9.63
CA GLU A 116 -40.74 6.36 10.04
C GLU A 116 -41.90 7.16 10.66
N ASN A 117 -41.61 8.14 11.52
CA ASN A 117 -42.63 9.01 12.12
C ASN A 117 -43.37 9.84 11.07
N GLU A 118 -42.66 10.37 10.06
CA GLU A 118 -43.27 11.10 8.94
C GLU A 118 -44.18 10.21 8.11
N LYS A 119 -43.74 8.98 7.80
CA LYS A 119 -44.57 7.97 7.12
C LYS A 119 -45.83 7.65 7.92
N TRP A 120 -45.68 7.40 9.22
CA TRP A 120 -46.81 7.10 10.10
C TRP A 120 -47.82 8.25 10.15
N LYS A 121 -47.35 9.51 10.24
CA LYS A 121 -48.22 10.69 10.17
C LYS A 121 -48.95 10.80 8.82
N ALA A 122 -48.27 10.51 7.71
CA ALA A 122 -48.88 10.53 6.38
C ALA A 122 -49.96 9.45 6.22
N GLU A 123 -49.72 8.24 6.74
CA GLU A 123 -50.69 7.15 6.78
C GLU A 123 -51.93 7.52 7.60
N GLN A 124 -51.75 8.14 8.77
CA GLN A 124 -52.87 8.61 9.59
C GLN A 124 -53.69 9.69 8.90
N ALA A 125 -53.03 10.66 8.26
CA ALA A 125 -53.71 11.71 7.50
C ALA A 125 -54.51 11.13 6.32
N ALA A 126 -53.95 10.14 5.61
CA ALA A 126 -54.65 9.44 4.53
C ALA A 126 -55.89 8.67 5.04
N MET A 127 -55.75 7.98 6.18
CA MET A 127 -56.87 7.28 6.85
C MET A 127 -57.97 8.24 7.31
N GLU A 128 -57.61 9.43 7.82
CA GLU A 128 -58.58 10.44 8.22
C GLU A 128 -59.31 11.07 7.02
N GLN A 129 -58.60 11.32 5.91
CA GLN A 129 -59.19 11.80 4.66
C GLN A 129 -60.16 10.79 4.05
N GLN A 130 -59.86 9.49 4.13
CA GLN A 130 -60.78 8.43 3.69
C GLN A 130 -62.05 8.37 4.56
N LYS A 131 -61.95 8.62 5.86
CA LYS A 131 -63.10 8.67 6.78
C LYS A 131 -63.98 9.92 6.62
N LYS A 132 -63.42 11.01 6.07
CA LYS A 132 -64.15 12.26 5.78
C LYS A 132 -64.89 12.25 4.44
N LYS A 133 -64.73 11.19 3.65
CA LYS A 133 -65.40 10.99 2.35
C LYS A 133 -66.55 9.99 2.51
#